data_AF-A0A4V6E2R4-F1
#
_entry.id   AF-A0A4V6E2R4-F1
#
_cell.length_a   1.000
_cell.length_b   1.000
_cell.length_c   1.000
_cell.angle_alpha   90.00
_cell.angle_beta   90.00
_cell.angle_gamma   90.00
#
_symmetry.space_group_name_H-M   'P 1'
#
loop_
_entity.id
_entity.type
_entity.pdbx_description
1 polymer ?
#
loop_
_entity_poly.entity_id
_entity_poly.type
_entity_poly.pdbx_seq_one_letter_code
_entity_poly.pdbx_strand_id
1 'polypeptide(L)'
;MSGSPSLLDRVRTEPRPHAVALVAATAVGVALASAHWLGLIAAGALASLAAPTVRRGVAYALGAGVTSLVAFAVSLGPAAAAVPGMRPVVYVAVGAGLGLPLFGSVARAVAP
;
A
#
# COMPACT_ATOMS: atom_id res chain seq x y z
N MET A 1 -32.10 -1.17 -19.50
CA MET A 1 -30.90 -0.44 -19.06
C MET A 1 -29.75 -1.44 -18.98
N SER A 2 -28.87 -1.48 -19.98
CA SER A 2 -27.71 -2.37 -19.97
C SER A 2 -26.70 -1.84 -18.96
N GLY A 3 -26.83 -2.29 -17.71
CA GLY A 3 -25.92 -1.91 -16.64
C GLY A 3 -24.59 -2.63 -16.82
N SER A 4 -23.69 -2.06 -17.62
CA SER A 4 -22.30 -2.48 -17.60
C SER A 4 -21.80 -2.39 -16.15
N PRO A 5 -21.23 -3.46 -15.56
CA PRO A 5 -20.74 -3.41 -14.19
C PRO A 5 -19.74 -2.27 -14.04
N SER A 6 -19.82 -1.57 -12.90
CA SER A 6 -18.94 -0.44 -12.61
C SER A 6 -17.47 -0.89 -12.72
N LEU A 7 -16.55 0.03 -13.04
CA LEU A 7 -15.12 -0.32 -13.08
C LEU A 7 -14.64 -0.95 -11.76
N LEU A 8 -15.19 -0.50 -10.63
CA LEU A 8 -14.92 -1.05 -9.31
C LEU A 8 -15.45 -2.49 -9.14
N ASP A 9 -16.65 -2.79 -9.63
CA ASP A 9 -17.18 -4.16 -9.58
C ASP A 9 -16.31 -5.12 -10.38
N ARG A 10 -15.87 -4.71 -11.58
CA ARG A 10 -14.95 -5.52 -12.39
C ARG A 10 -13.62 -5.74 -11.70
N VAL A 11 -13.03 -4.69 -11.11
CA VAL A 11 -11.79 -4.82 -10.32
C VAL A 11 -11.96 -5.80 -9.16
N ARG A 12 -13.14 -5.84 -8.50
CA ARG A 12 -13.35 -6.71 -7.33
C ARG A 12 -13.72 -8.15 -7.69
N THR A 13 -14.27 -8.40 -8.87
CA THR A 13 -14.83 -9.70 -9.27
C THR A 13 -13.99 -10.45 -10.30
N GLU A 14 -13.27 -9.73 -11.16
CA GLU A 14 -12.47 -10.32 -12.23
C GLU A 14 -10.97 -10.36 -11.86
N PRO A 15 -10.28 -11.50 -12.01
CA PRO A 15 -8.93 -11.69 -11.49
C PRO A 15 -7.86 -10.84 -12.19
N ARG A 16 -7.98 -10.62 -13.51
CA ARG A 16 -7.03 -9.80 -14.28
C ARG A 16 -7.10 -8.30 -13.93
N PRO A 17 -8.26 -7.63 -14.03
CA PRO A 17 -8.34 -6.21 -13.65
C PRO A 17 -8.07 -6.00 -12.16
N HIS A 18 -8.41 -6.97 -11.30
CA HIS A 18 -8.01 -6.95 -9.88
C HIS A 18 -6.50 -6.81 -9.71
N ALA A 19 -5.74 -7.70 -10.35
CA ALA A 19 -4.29 -7.72 -10.25
C ALA A 19 -3.66 -6.43 -10.80
N VAL A 20 -4.12 -5.96 -11.97
CA VAL A 20 -3.63 -4.71 -12.58
C VAL A 20 -3.91 -3.51 -11.68
N ALA A 21 -5.13 -3.40 -11.15
CA ALA A 21 -5.50 -2.30 -10.25
C ALA A 21 -4.67 -2.33 -8.96
N LEU A 22 -4.44 -3.51 -8.37
CA LEU A 22 -3.62 -3.64 -7.17
C LEU A 22 -2.15 -3.25 -7.43
N VAL A 23 -1.57 -3.70 -8.54
CA VAL A 23 -0.19 -3.34 -8.93
C VAL A 23 -0.08 -1.84 -9.17
N ALA A 24 -1.01 -1.24 -9.93
CA ALA A 24 -1.02 0.19 -10.18
C ALA A 24 -1.19 1.01 -8.90
N ALA A 25 -2.16 0.63 -8.04
CA ALA A 25 -2.39 1.26 -6.74
C ALA A 25 -1.15 1.20 -5.85
N THR A 26 -0.50 0.05 -5.78
CA THR A 26 0.71 -0.14 -4.99
C THR A 26 1.87 0.68 -5.55
N ALA A 27 2.08 0.67 -6.86
CA ALA A 27 3.14 1.44 -7.52
C ALA A 27 2.96 2.96 -7.30
N VAL A 28 1.74 3.47 -7.49
CA VAL A 28 1.40 4.88 -7.21
C VAL A 28 1.63 5.22 -5.74
N GLY A 29 1.16 4.35 -4.84
CA GLY A 29 1.36 4.52 -3.40
C GLY A 29 2.83 4.57 -2.99
N VAL A 30 3.65 3.65 -3.50
CA VAL A 30 5.10 3.62 -3.28
C VAL A 30 5.78 4.87 -3.85
N ALA A 31 5.41 5.30 -5.06
CA ALA A 31 5.95 6.51 -5.66
C ALA A 31 5.65 7.76 -4.81
N LEU A 32 4.42 7.88 -4.30
CA LEU A 32 4.04 8.94 -3.37
C LEU A 32 4.82 8.84 -2.06
N ALA A 33 4.97 7.63 -1.52
CA ALA A 33 5.70 7.38 -0.27
C ALA A 33 7.19 7.79 -0.38
N SER A 34 7.80 7.60 -1.56
CA SER A 34 9.16 8.04 -1.85
C SER A 34 9.31 9.57 -1.86
N ALA A 35 8.26 10.30 -2.25
CA ALA A 35 8.27 11.77 -2.21
C ALA A 35 7.93 12.32 -0.81
N HIS A 36 6.97 11.70 -0.12
CA HIS A 36 6.55 12.12 1.21
C HIS A 36 5.95 10.97 2.01
N TRP A 37 6.20 10.92 3.32
CA TRP A 37 5.74 9.84 4.20
C TRP A 37 4.22 9.66 4.25
N LEU A 38 3.42 10.72 3.98
CA LEU A 38 1.97 10.62 3.83
C LEU A 38 1.54 9.71 2.67
N GLY A 39 2.43 9.49 1.69
CA GLY A 39 2.21 8.52 0.62
C GLY A 39 2.02 7.09 1.11
N LEU A 40 2.51 6.73 2.31
CA LEU A 40 2.23 5.42 2.93
C LEU A 40 0.75 5.25 3.29
N ILE A 41 0.08 6.32 3.72
CA ILE A 41 -1.37 6.31 3.98
C ILE A 41 -2.10 6.11 2.65
N ALA A 42 -1.70 6.84 1.61
CA ALA A 42 -2.28 6.70 0.27
C ALA A 42 -2.07 5.29 -0.30
N ALA A 43 -0.89 4.70 -0.12
CA ALA A 43 -0.59 3.32 -0.53
C ALA A 43 -1.53 2.32 0.13
N GLY A 44 -1.72 2.42 1.46
CA GLY A 44 -2.66 1.58 2.21
C GLY A 44 -4.11 1.76 1.75
N ALA A 45 -4.53 3.01 1.56
CA ALA A 45 -5.88 3.33 1.09
C ALA A 45 -6.13 2.74 -0.32
N LEU A 46 -5.28 3.05 -1.29
CA LEU A 46 -5.43 2.59 -2.68
C LEU A 46 -5.39 1.07 -2.78
N ALA A 47 -4.46 0.41 -2.09
CA ALA A 47 -4.37 -1.05 -2.06
C ALA A 47 -5.61 -1.67 -1.41
N SER A 48 -6.11 -1.08 -0.32
CA SER A 48 -7.29 -1.60 0.38
C SER A 48 -8.57 -1.49 -0.45
N LEU A 49 -8.74 -0.42 -1.25
CA LEU A 49 -9.93 -0.18 -2.08
C LEU A 49 -10.11 -1.22 -3.20
N ALA A 50 -9.02 -1.79 -3.70
CA ALA A 50 -9.06 -2.91 -4.63
C ALA A 50 -9.59 -4.19 -3.96
N ALA A 51 -9.57 -4.30 -2.63
CA ALA A 51 -9.91 -5.54 -1.95
C ALA A 51 -11.42 -5.84 -1.95
N PRO A 52 -11.81 -7.10 -2.19
CA PRO A 52 -13.22 -7.50 -2.13
C PRO A 52 -13.84 -7.32 -0.74
N THR A 53 -13.06 -7.50 0.32
CA THR A 53 -13.53 -7.44 1.72
C THR A 53 -12.59 -6.60 2.59
N VAL A 54 -13.08 -6.12 3.73
CA VAL A 54 -12.28 -5.31 4.68
C VAL A 54 -11.05 -6.08 5.17
N ARG A 55 -11.18 -7.36 5.54
CA ARG A 55 -10.03 -8.20 5.96
C ARG A 55 -8.95 -8.31 4.87
N ARG A 56 -9.36 -8.49 3.60
CA ARG A 56 -8.41 -8.50 2.48
C ARG A 56 -7.82 -7.11 2.26
N GLY A 57 -8.58 -6.04 2.50
CA GLY A 57 -8.10 -4.66 2.42
C GLY A 57 -6.97 -4.36 3.40
N VAL A 58 -7.10 -4.83 4.65
CA VAL A 58 -6.04 -4.77 5.66
C VAL A 58 -4.81 -5.54 5.20
N ALA A 59 -4.99 -6.76 4.68
CA ALA A 59 -3.87 -7.57 4.17
C ALA A 59 -3.15 -6.90 2.98
N TYR A 60 -3.89 -6.29 2.06
CA TYR A 60 -3.31 -5.58 0.92
C TYR A 60 -2.58 -4.31 1.35
N ALA A 61 -3.13 -3.56 2.31
CA ALA A 61 -2.46 -2.40 2.88
C ALA A 61 -1.16 -2.77 3.59
N LEU A 62 -1.15 -3.87 4.36
CA LEU A 62 0.08 -4.44 4.93
C LEU A 62 1.09 -4.83 3.85
N GLY A 63 0.64 -5.50 2.79
CA GLY A 63 1.48 -5.85 1.65
C GLY A 63 2.11 -4.63 0.98
N ALA A 64 1.35 -3.54 0.80
CA ALA A 64 1.85 -2.28 0.26
C ALA A 64 2.89 -1.62 1.20
N GLY A 65 2.67 -1.70 2.52
CA GLY A 65 3.62 -1.24 3.52
C GLY A 65 4.94 -2.00 3.49
N VAL A 66 4.87 -3.33 3.48
CA VAL A 66 6.06 -4.20 3.31
C VAL A 66 6.76 -3.91 1.99
N THR A 67 6.03 -3.75 0.90
CA THR A 67 6.60 -3.43 -0.41
C THR A 67 7.33 -2.08 -0.38
N SER A 68 6.75 -1.07 0.27
CA SER A 68 7.39 0.24 0.46
C SER A 68 8.66 0.13 1.30
N LEU A 69 8.66 -0.67 2.37
CA LEU A 69 9.84 -0.92 3.20
C LEU A 69 10.95 -1.64 2.43
N VAL A 70 10.60 -2.64 1.62
CA VAL A 70 11.57 -3.33 0.76
C VAL A 70 12.12 -2.37 -0.28
N ALA A 71 11.29 -1.57 -0.95
CA ALA A 71 11.72 -0.58 -1.91
C ALA A 71 12.67 0.45 -1.27
N PHE A 72 12.33 0.93 -0.08
CA PHE A 72 13.19 1.81 0.71
C PHE A 72 14.53 1.14 1.05
N ALA A 73 14.51 -0.09 1.58
CA ALA A 73 15.72 -0.82 1.93
C ALA A 73 16.64 -1.05 0.72
N VAL A 74 16.06 -1.39 -0.44
CA VAL A 74 16.81 -1.52 -1.72
C VAL A 74 17.40 -0.17 -2.15
N SER A 75 16.65 0.93 -1.99
CA SER A 75 17.12 2.28 -2.36
C SER A 75 18.33 2.77 -1.56
N LEU A 76 18.59 2.20 -0.38
CA LEU A 76 19.77 2.53 0.42
C LEU A 76 21.08 2.06 -0.21
N GLY A 77 21.03 0.99 -1.02
CA GLY A 77 22.22 0.43 -1.68
C GLY A 77 23.38 0.20 -0.70
N PRO A 78 24.61 0.68 -0.99
CA PRO A 78 25.76 0.53 -0.10
C PRO A 78 25.59 1.15 1.29
N ALA A 79 24.73 2.17 1.45
CA ALA A 79 24.48 2.82 2.73
C ALA A 79 23.73 1.92 3.73
N ALA A 80 23.15 0.81 3.26
CA ALA A 80 22.47 -0.18 4.11
C ALA A 80 23.36 -0.68 5.27
N ALA A 81 24.68 -0.70 5.09
CA ALA A 81 25.63 -1.12 6.13
C ALA A 81 25.59 -0.22 7.39
N ALA A 82 25.19 1.05 7.26
CA ALA A 82 25.09 1.98 8.39
C ALA A 82 23.77 1.86 9.18
N VAL A 83 22.74 1.24 8.59
CA VAL A 83 21.38 1.15 9.15
C VAL A 83 21.33 0.61 10.59
N PRO A 84 22.08 -0.44 10.98
CA PRO A 84 22.04 -0.93 12.36
C PRO A 84 22.45 0.12 13.40
N GLY A 85 23.31 1.07 13.03
CA GLY A 85 23.76 2.17 13.87
C GLY A 85 22.79 3.35 13.95
N MET A 86 21.79 3.42 13.07
CA MET A 86 20.82 4.53 12.99
C MET A 86 19.61 4.37 13.93
N ARG A 87 19.73 3.56 14.99
CA ARG A 87 18.67 3.44 16.00
C ARG A 87 18.60 4.76 16.79
N PRO A 88 17.40 5.33 17.03
CA PRO A 88 16.08 4.71 16.90
C PRO A 88 15.35 4.98 15.56
N VAL A 89 15.93 5.72 14.62
CA VAL A 89 15.28 6.13 13.35
C VAL A 89 14.72 4.93 12.57
N VAL A 90 15.41 3.80 12.60
CA VAL A 90 14.95 2.53 12.00
C VAL A 90 13.58 2.10 12.53
N TYR A 91 13.31 2.26 13.83
CA TYR A 91 12.02 1.88 14.42
C TYR A 91 10.89 2.77 13.92
N VAL A 92 11.16 4.06 13.70
CA VAL A 92 10.18 4.99 13.12
C VAL A 92 9.89 4.60 11.67
N ALA A 93 10.90 4.28 10.88
CA ALA A 93 10.71 3.84 9.50
C ALA A 93 9.87 2.56 9.40
N VAL A 94 10.20 1.54 10.19
CA VAL A 94 9.45 0.27 10.24
C VAL A 94 8.04 0.50 10.78
N GLY A 95 7.90 1.24 11.88
CA GLY A 95 6.61 1.55 12.50
C GLY A 95 5.70 2.33 11.56
N ALA A 96 6.22 3.35 10.88
CA ALA A 96 5.48 4.12 9.88
C ALA A 96 5.12 3.27 8.65
N GLY A 97 6.08 2.48 8.14
CA GLY A 97 5.90 1.60 6.98
C GLY A 97 4.85 0.51 7.19
N LEU A 98 4.55 0.14 8.43
CA LEU A 98 3.47 -0.81 8.75
C LEU A 98 2.20 -0.09 9.22
N GLY A 99 2.34 0.91 10.10
CA GLY A 99 1.21 1.57 10.75
C GLY A 99 0.44 2.53 9.84
N LEU A 100 1.12 3.31 9.01
CA LEU A 100 0.43 4.30 8.15
C LEU A 100 -0.37 3.64 7.03
N PRO A 101 0.10 2.58 6.35
CA PRO A 101 -0.74 1.85 5.39
C PRO A 101 -1.93 1.18 6.08
N LEU A 102 -1.73 0.60 7.26
CA LEU A 102 -2.84 0.07 8.07
C LEU A 102 -3.89 1.15 8.37
N PHE A 103 -3.47 2.35 8.76
CA PHE A 103 -4.37 3.49 8.95
C PHE A 103 -5.11 3.84 7.64
N GLY A 104 -4.41 3.88 6.51
CA GLY A 104 -5.00 4.08 5.19
C GLY A 104 -6.06 3.04 4.82
N SER A 105 -5.93 1.81 5.31
CA SER A 105 -6.90 0.73 5.02
C SER A 105 -8.31 1.01 5.55
N VAL A 106 -8.47 1.94 6.49
CA VAL A 106 -9.78 2.42 6.96
C VAL A 106 -10.62 3.00 5.82
N ALA A 107 -9.98 3.50 4.75
CA ALA A 107 -10.67 3.94 3.52
C ALA A 107 -11.64 2.89 2.99
N ARG A 108 -11.31 1.59 3.10
CA ARG A 108 -12.17 0.49 2.65
C ARG A 108 -13.42 0.31 3.51
N ALA A 109 -13.34 0.65 4.80
CA ALA A 109 -14.48 0.54 5.72
C ALA A 109 -15.49 1.68 5.50
N VAL A 110 -15.02 2.86 5.09
CA VAL A 110 -15.87 4.03 4.80
C VAL A 110 -16.37 4.07 3.36
N ALA A 111 -15.66 3.43 2.42
CA ALA A 111 -16.04 3.30 1.00
C ALA A 111 -16.16 1.80 0.60
N PRO A 112 -17.30 1.15 0.90
CA PRO A 112 -17.52 -0.29 0.71
C PRO A 112 -17.69 -0.77 -0.74
#